data_AF-A0AAT9M551-F1
#
_entry.id   AF-A0AAT9M551-F1
#
_cell.length_a   1.000
_cell.length_b   1.000
_cell.length_c   1.000
_cell.angle_alpha   90.00
_cell.angle_beta   90.00
_cell.angle_gamma   90.00
#
_symmetry.space_group_name_H-M   'P 1'
#
loop_
_entity.id
_entity.type
_entity.pdbx_description
1 polymer ?
#
loop_
_entity_poly.entity_id
_entity_poly.type
_entity_poly.pdbx_seq_one_letter_code
_entity_poly.pdbx_strand_id
1 'polypeptide(L)'
;MDVETVTELEKTVEKCRARAAEDPAHLADLATALTALGVAYHDHARYPDAVALTEEAVETWRLVAADDPGQRGGLAVALATLSGYYIEIGLDEEAEAAAREAAEL
;
A
#
# COMPACT_ATOMS: atom_id res chain seq x y z
N MET A 1 8.73 -6.69 -15.24
CA MET A 1 7.32 -7.05 -15.07
C MET A 1 6.55 -6.52 -16.29
N ASP A 2 5.58 -7.27 -16.82
CA ASP A 2 4.91 -6.96 -18.09
C ASP A 2 3.51 -6.36 -17.88
N VAL A 3 3.00 -5.58 -18.84
CA VAL A 3 1.69 -4.87 -18.73
C VAL A 3 0.51 -5.80 -18.41
N GLU A 4 0.57 -7.06 -18.87
CA GLU A 4 -0.44 -8.08 -18.55
C GLU A 4 -0.51 -8.37 -17.04
N THR A 5 0.65 -8.41 -16.37
CA THR A 5 0.70 -8.65 -14.91
C THR A 5 0.17 -7.47 -14.10
N VAL A 6 0.38 -6.24 -14.58
CA VAL A 6 -0.22 -5.03 -13.99
C VAL A 6 -1.74 -5.07 -14.09
N THR A 7 -2.27 -5.47 -15.25
CA THR A 7 -3.71 -5.58 -15.49
C THR A 7 -4.36 -6.63 -14.58
N GLU A 8 -3.68 -7.75 -14.33
CA GLU A 8 -4.17 -8.77 -13.39
C GLU A 8 -4.13 -8.29 -11.92
N LEU A 9 -3.14 -7.47 -11.56
CA LEU A 9 -3.09 -6.83 -10.23
C LEU A 9 -4.23 -5.81 -10.06
N GLU A 10 -4.54 -5.01 -11.07
CA GLU A 10 -5.68 -4.07 -11.06
C GLU A 10 -7.00 -4.82 -10.82
N LYS A 11 -7.24 -5.92 -11.56
CA LYS A 11 -8.41 -6.77 -11.34
C LYS A 11 -8.44 -7.39 -9.95
N THR A 12 -7.28 -7.72 -9.40
CA THR A 12 -7.17 -8.27 -8.04
C THR A 12 -7.57 -7.21 -7.01
N VAL A 13 -7.08 -5.98 -7.15
CA VAL A 13 -7.48 -4.85 -6.30
C VAL A 13 -8.98 -4.60 -6.38
N GLU A 14 -9.57 -4.60 -7.57
CA GLU A 14 -11.02 -4.41 -7.75
C GLU A 14 -11.83 -5.49 -7.00
N LYS A 15 -11.43 -6.76 -7.13
CA LYS A 15 -12.07 -7.88 -6.42
C LYS A 15 -11.91 -7.76 -4.91
N CYS A 16 -10.73 -7.39 -4.43
CA CYS A 16 -10.49 -7.17 -3.00
C CYS A 16 -11.32 -6.00 -2.47
N ARG A 17 -11.46 -4.90 -3.22
CA ARG A 17 -12.33 -3.76 -2.84
C ARG A 17 -13.79 -4.18 -2.72
N ALA A 18 -14.30 -4.95 -3.67
CA ALA A 18 -15.67 -5.47 -3.62
C ALA A 18 -15.89 -6.32 -2.35
N ARG A 19 -14.95 -7.23 -2.04
CA ARG A 19 -15.02 -8.07 -0.84
C ARG A 19 -14.89 -7.27 0.46
N ALA A 20 -13.98 -6.31 0.52
CA ALA A 20 -13.78 -5.46 1.69
C ALA A 20 -14.98 -4.55 1.97
N ALA A 21 -15.73 -4.17 0.94
CA ALA A 21 -16.99 -3.44 1.08
C ALA A 21 -18.13 -4.30 1.64
N GLU A 22 -18.08 -5.62 1.41
CA GLU A 22 -19.05 -6.58 1.96
C GLU A 22 -18.67 -7.05 3.36
N ASP A 23 -17.37 -7.30 3.61
CA ASP A 23 -16.83 -7.77 4.88
C ASP A 23 -15.45 -7.12 5.16
N PRO A 24 -15.33 -6.30 6.22
CA PRO A 24 -14.08 -5.69 6.65
C PRO A 24 -12.93 -6.68 6.94
N ALA A 25 -13.22 -7.98 7.14
CA ALA A 25 -12.19 -9.00 7.29
C ALA A 25 -11.24 -9.09 6.08
N HIS A 26 -11.66 -8.61 4.91
CA HIS A 26 -10.86 -8.58 3.68
C HIS A 26 -10.01 -7.31 3.49
N LEU A 27 -10.02 -6.36 4.44
CA LEU A 27 -9.23 -5.14 4.33
C LEU A 27 -7.71 -5.42 4.28
N ALA A 28 -7.22 -6.44 4.99
CA ALA A 28 -5.81 -6.83 4.93
C ALA A 28 -5.40 -7.36 3.54
N ASP A 29 -6.29 -8.12 2.89
CA ASP A 29 -6.08 -8.62 1.53
C ASP A 29 -6.09 -7.46 0.52
N LEU A 30 -6.99 -6.50 0.70
CA LEU A 30 -7.04 -5.28 -0.10
C LEU A 30 -5.76 -4.46 0.04
N ALA A 31 -5.31 -4.20 1.26
CA ALA A 31 -4.11 -3.42 1.51
C ALA A 31 -2.87 -4.08 0.88
N THR A 32 -2.75 -5.40 1.01
CA THR A 32 -1.67 -6.18 0.36
C THR A 32 -1.70 -6.05 -1.16
N ALA A 33 -2.89 -6.17 -1.77
CA ALA A 33 -3.06 -6.03 -3.21
C ALA A 33 -2.72 -4.61 -3.70
N LEU A 34 -3.10 -3.58 -2.94
CA LEU A 34 -2.78 -2.18 -3.23
C LEU A 34 -1.27 -1.93 -3.18
N THR A 35 -0.56 -2.42 -2.14
CA THR A 35 0.91 -2.32 -2.07
C THR A 35 1.57 -3.01 -3.28
N ALA A 36 1.10 -4.20 -3.65
CA ALA A 36 1.65 -4.93 -4.80
C ALA A 36 1.41 -4.18 -6.13
N LEU A 37 0.23 -3.59 -6.33
CA LEU A 37 -0.04 -2.77 -7.50
C LEU A 37 0.77 -1.45 -7.50
N GLY A 38 1.01 -0.87 -6.31
CA GLY A 38 1.89 0.29 -6.14
C GLY A 38 3.32 0.00 -6.61
N VAL A 39 3.91 -1.13 -6.17
CA VAL A 39 5.21 -1.64 -6.66
C VAL A 39 5.19 -1.82 -8.17
N ALA A 40 4.12 -2.43 -8.68
CA ALA A 40 3.99 -2.66 -10.09
C ALA A 40 3.99 -1.36 -10.92
N TYR A 41 3.26 -0.35 -10.46
CA TYR A 41 3.23 0.97 -11.10
C TYR A 41 4.56 1.71 -10.99
N HIS A 42 5.22 1.59 -9.84
CA HIS A 42 6.55 2.14 -9.62
C HIS A 42 7.59 1.59 -10.60
N ASP A 43 7.63 0.27 -10.78
CA ASP A 43 8.50 -0.42 -11.74
C ASP A 43 8.30 0.06 -13.19
N HIS A 44 7.10 0.58 -13.49
CA HIS A 44 6.73 1.16 -14.78
C HIS A 44 6.86 2.70 -14.81
N ALA A 45 7.55 3.29 -13.84
CA ALA A 45 7.78 4.74 -13.69
C ALA A 45 6.48 5.56 -13.60
N ARG A 46 5.38 4.95 -13.17
CA ARG A 46 4.11 5.63 -12.86
C ARG A 46 4.09 6.08 -11.40
N TYR A 47 5.08 6.90 -11.02
CA TYR A 47 5.34 7.26 -9.62
C TYR A 47 4.14 7.88 -8.89
N PRO A 48 3.38 8.84 -9.47
CA PRO A 48 2.23 9.42 -8.77
C PRO A 48 1.14 8.38 -8.48
N ASP A 49 0.88 7.46 -9.42
CA ASP A 49 -0.11 6.41 -9.23
C ASP A 49 0.37 5.38 -8.18
N ALA A 50 1.67 5.07 -8.16
CA ALA A 50 2.28 4.16 -7.19
C ALA A 50 2.20 4.71 -5.75
N VAL A 51 2.47 6.00 -5.57
CA VAL A 51 2.31 6.71 -4.29
C VAL A 51 0.85 6.65 -3.85
N ALA A 52 -0.09 7.05 -4.71
CA ALA A 52 -1.51 7.06 -4.36
C ALA A 52 -2.04 5.68 -3.94
N LEU A 53 -1.66 4.61 -4.64
CA LEU A 53 -2.04 3.24 -4.26
C LEU A 53 -1.44 2.81 -2.92
N THR A 54 -0.21 3.22 -2.64
CA THR A 54 0.48 2.83 -1.41
C THR A 54 -0.02 3.65 -0.22
N GLU A 55 -0.40 4.91 -0.42
CA GLU A 55 -1.13 5.71 0.58
C GLU A 55 -2.46 5.05 0.95
N GLU A 56 -3.26 4.62 -0.04
CA GLU A 56 -4.51 3.88 0.22
C GLU A 56 -4.25 2.57 0.98
N ALA A 57 -3.16 1.86 0.65
CA ALA A 57 -2.75 0.66 1.38
C ALA A 57 -2.41 0.97 2.84
N VAL A 58 -1.68 2.06 3.11
CA VAL A 58 -1.34 2.52 4.47
C VAL A 58 -2.60 2.87 5.25
N GLU A 59 -3.53 3.63 4.67
CA GLU A 59 -4.80 3.97 5.31
C GLU A 59 -5.62 2.71 5.64
N THR A 60 -5.66 1.75 4.71
CA THR A 60 -6.35 0.48 4.92
C THR A 60 -5.69 -0.33 6.04
N TRP A 61 -4.36 -0.42 6.06
CA TRP A 61 -3.62 -1.09 7.13
C TRP A 61 -3.78 -0.41 8.49
N ARG A 62 -3.93 0.93 8.54
CA ARG A 62 -4.23 1.65 9.78
C ARG A 62 -5.58 1.22 10.37
N LEU A 63 -6.60 1.04 9.52
CA LEU A 63 -7.91 0.52 9.97
C LEU A 63 -7.78 -0.90 10.53
N VAL A 64 -7.06 -1.78 9.83
CA VAL A 64 -6.86 -3.17 10.26
C VAL A 64 -6.07 -3.23 11.57
N ALA A 65 -4.97 -2.49 11.68
CA ALA A 65 -4.10 -2.48 12.86
C ALA A 65 -4.73 -1.82 14.09
N ALA A 66 -5.76 -0.99 13.90
CA ALA A 66 -6.55 -0.43 14.99
C ALA A 66 -7.45 -1.48 15.66
N ASP A 67 -7.97 -2.44 14.89
CA ASP A 67 -8.79 -3.54 15.40
C ASP A 67 -7.95 -4.73 15.88
N ASP A 68 -6.90 -5.07 15.13
CA ASP A 68 -5.96 -6.14 15.46
C ASP A 68 -4.50 -5.62 15.46
N PRO A 69 -3.92 -5.32 16.64
CA PRO A 69 -2.52 -4.94 16.77
C PRO A 69 -1.52 -5.97 16.20
N GLY A 70 -1.92 -7.23 16.04
CA GLY A 70 -1.10 -8.26 15.39
C GLY A 70 -0.80 -7.96 13.92
N GLN A 71 -1.59 -7.08 13.29
CA GLN A 71 -1.48 -6.71 11.88
C GLN A 71 -0.60 -5.47 11.63
N ARG A 72 0.00 -4.88 12.68
CA ARG A 72 0.93 -3.74 12.56
C ARG A 72 2.11 -4.00 11.64
N GLY A 73 2.53 -5.27 11.50
CA GLY A 73 3.58 -5.64 10.55
C GLY A 73 3.23 -5.30 9.10
N GLY A 74 1.96 -5.45 8.70
CA GLY A 74 1.48 -5.05 7.37
C GLY A 74 1.55 -3.53 7.17
N LEU A 75 1.15 -2.77 8.19
CA LEU A 75 1.24 -1.31 8.18
C LEU A 75 2.70 -0.82 8.07
N ALA A 76 3.61 -1.38 8.87
CA ALA A 76 5.03 -1.02 8.85
C ALA A 76 5.67 -1.26 7.47
N VAL A 77 5.34 -2.38 6.82
CA VAL A 77 5.81 -2.66 5.45
C VAL A 77 5.26 -1.65 4.45
N ALA A 78 3.97 -1.34 4.48
CA ALA A 78 3.37 -0.37 3.56
C ALA A 78 3.96 1.05 3.74
N LEU A 79 4.19 1.48 4.98
CA LEU A 79 4.85 2.76 5.29
C LEU A 79 6.30 2.79 4.81
N ALA A 80 7.05 1.69 4.96
CA ALA A 80 8.41 1.61 4.46
C ALA A 80 8.46 1.67 2.92
N THR A 81 7.51 1.02 2.23
CA THR A 81 7.36 1.14 0.78
C THR A 81 7.04 2.58 0.37
N LEU A 82 6.07 3.22 1.04
CA LEU A 82 5.68 4.60 0.77
C LEU A 82 6.83 5.59 0.99
N SER A 83 7.62 5.40 2.06
CA SER A 83 8.84 6.17 2.33
C SER A 83 9.83 6.09 1.17
N GLY A 84 10.07 4.89 0.63
CA GLY A 84 10.91 4.70 -0.55
C GLY A 84 10.42 5.50 -1.76
N TYR A 85 9.12 5.48 -2.03
CA TYR A 85 8.55 6.24 -3.15
C TYR A 85 8.66 7.75 -2.95
N TYR A 86 8.46 8.24 -1.73
CA TYR A 86 8.65 9.65 -1.42
C TYR A 86 10.08 10.13 -1.66
N ILE A 87 11.09 9.33 -1.30
CA ILE A 87 12.50 9.64 -1.59
C ILE A 87 12.72 9.81 -3.10
N GLU A 88 12.17 8.90 -3.91
CA GLU A 88 12.39 8.92 -5.36
C GLU A 88 11.73 10.10 -6.07
N ILE A 89 10.64 10.64 -5.52
CA ILE A 89 9.99 11.85 -6.04
C ILE A 89 10.44 13.14 -5.33
N GLY A 90 11.40 13.06 -4.42
CA GLY A 90 12.02 14.21 -3.75
C GLY A 90 11.19 14.81 -2.60
N LEU A 91 10.31 14.01 -1.99
CA LEU A 91 9.50 14.37 -0.82
C LEU A 91 10.16 13.85 0.46
N ASP A 92 11.31 14.43 0.82
CA ASP A 92 12.15 13.93 1.92
C ASP A 92 11.47 14.01 3.30
N GLU A 93 10.66 15.05 3.55
CA GLU A 93 9.94 15.22 4.83
C GLU A 93 8.88 14.13 5.02
N GLU A 94 8.10 13.86 3.97
CA GLU A 94 7.09 12.80 3.94
C GLU A 94 7.73 11.41 4.04
N ALA A 95 8.88 11.20 3.38
CA ALA A 95 9.64 9.98 3.49
C ALA A 95 10.13 9.71 4.92
N GLU A 96 10.67 10.73 5.59
CA GLU A 96 11.14 10.62 6.97
C GLU A 96 9.99 10.37 7.94
N ALA A 97 8.84 11.03 7.73
CA ALA A 97 7.64 10.82 8.52
C ALA A 97 7.15 9.35 8.40
N ALA A 98 7.04 8.83 7.18
CA ALA A 98 6.60 7.46 6.95
C ALA A 98 7.59 6.42 7.52
N ALA A 99 8.90 6.62 7.34
CA ALA A 99 9.92 5.74 7.89
C ALA A 99 9.94 5.73 9.42
N ARG A 100 9.74 6.90 10.05
CA ARG A 100 9.64 7.01 11.50
C ARG A 100 8.42 6.26 12.03
N GLU A 101 7.25 6.48 11.44
CA GLU A 101 6.02 5.77 11.83
C GLU A 101 6.21 4.26 11.70
N ALA A 102 6.82 3.79 10.61
CA ALA A 102 7.11 2.36 10.40
C ALA A 102 8.01 1.76 11.50
N ALA A 103 8.97 2.52 12.01
CA ALA A 103 9.91 2.08 13.04
C ALA A 103 9.30 2.08 14.47
N GLU A 104 8.18 2.78 14.67
CA GLU A 104 7.49 2.89 15.96
C GLU A 104 6.36 1.86 16.15
N LEU A 105 6.02 1.11 15.10
CA LEU A 105 4.96 0.08 15.08
C LEU A 105 5.42 -1.29 15.61
#